data_AF-A0A9E1MC66-F1
#
_entry.id   AF-A0A9E1MC66-F1
#
_cell.length_a   1.000
_cell.length_b   1.000
_cell.length_c   1.000
_cell.angle_alpha   90.00
_cell.angle_beta   90.00
_cell.angle_gamma   90.00
#
_symmetry.space_group_name_H-M   'P 1'
#
loop_
_entity.id
_entity.type
_entity.pdbx_description
1 polymer ?
#
loop_
_entity_poly.entity_id
_entity_poly.type
_entity_poly.pdbx_seq_one_letter_code
_entity_poly.pdbx_strand_id
1 'polypeptide(L)' 'MDEMQRPIGVFDSGVGGISVLRELVALMPNENFIFYGDSKNAPYGTKTLEEVRKLTLADA' A
#
# COMPACT_ATOMS: atom_id res chain seq x y z
N MET A 1 -12.83 -7.16 18.65
CA MET A 1 -11.98 -7.71 17.56
C MET A 1 -10.61 -7.92 18.15
N ASP A 2 -10.04 -9.11 17.98
CA ASP A 2 -8.71 -9.43 18.47
C ASP A 2 -7.67 -8.67 17.63
N GLU A 3 -6.78 -7.89 18.26
CA GLU A 3 -5.81 -7.07 17.53
C GLU A 3 -4.84 -7.92 16.70
N MET A 4 -4.62 -9.17 17.11
CA MET A 4 -3.78 -10.15 16.40
C MET A 4 -4.39 -10.64 15.08
N GLN A 5 -5.65 -10.32 14.78
CA GLN A 5 -6.29 -10.72 13.51
C GLN A 5 -6.39 -9.58 12.49
N ARG A 6 -5.78 -8.42 12.76
CA ARG A 6 -5.80 -7.31 11.80
C ARG A 6 -4.75 -7.54 10.70
N PRO A 7 -5.13 -7.42 9.42
CA PRO A 7 -4.18 -7.55 8.33
C PRO A 7 -3.22 -6.34 8.25
N ILE A 8 -2.06 -6.57 7.66
CA ILE A 8 -1.10 -5.52 7.29
C ILE A 8 -1.59 -4.86 5.99
N GLY A 9 -1.88 -3.56 6.05
CA GLY A 9 -2.19 -2.75 4.88
C GLY A 9 -0.93 -2.33 4.12
N VAL A 10 -0.90 -2.56 2.82
CA VAL A 10 0.15 -2.12 1.91
C VAL A 10 -0.49 -1.23 0.85
N PHE A 11 0.01 -0.01 0.73
CA PHE A 11 -0.46 0.99 -0.23
C PHE A 11 0.64 1.31 -1.24
N ASP A 12 0.30 1.34 -2.52
CA ASP A 12 1.20 1.87 -3.56
C ASP A 12 0.41 2.55 -4.68
N SER A 13 1.07 3.45 -5.41
CA SER A 13 0.49 4.13 -6.57
C SER A 13 0.32 3.23 -7.80
N GLY A 14 0.81 1.99 -7.81
CA GLY A 14 0.67 1.11 -8.97
C GLY A 14 1.09 -0.34 -8.74
N VAL A 15 1.42 -1.02 -9.85
CA VAL A 15 1.82 -2.45 -9.84
C VAL A 15 3.21 -2.68 -9.24
N GLY A 16 4.04 -1.64 -9.11
CA GLY A 16 5.39 -1.72 -8.55
C GLY A 16 5.39 -2.25 -7.11
N GLY A 17 4.39 -1.86 -6.31
CA GLY A 17 4.21 -2.27 -4.92
C GLY A 17 4.01 -3.77 -4.71
N ILE A 18 3.64 -4.53 -5.75
CA ILE A 18 3.55 -6.00 -5.67
C ILE A 18 4.92 -6.61 -5.39
N SER A 19 6.01 -6.00 -5.89
CA SER A 19 7.36 -6.48 -5.58
C SER A 19 7.66 -6.43 -4.09
N VAL A 20 7.26 -5.35 -3.41
CA VAL A 20 7.40 -5.19 -1.96
C VAL A 20 6.49 -6.16 -1.22
N LEU A 21 5.21 -6.28 -1.64
CA LEU A 21 4.28 -7.23 -1.05
C LEU A 21 4.81 -8.67 -1.12
N ARG A 22 5.43 -9.06 -2.23
CA ARG A 22 6.00 -10.40 -2.39
C ARG A 22 7.10 -10.68 -1.35
N GLU A 23 7.98 -9.73 -1.11
CA GLU A 23 9.02 -9.87 -0.09
C GLU A 23 8.43 -9.88 1.33
N LEU A 24 7.38 -9.08 1.60
CA LEU A 24 6.67 -9.11 2.88
C LEU A 24 6.04 -10.48 3.16
N VAL A 25 5.39 -11.08 2.17
CA VAL A 25 4.81 -12.42 2.27
C VAL A 25 5.88 -13.48 2.51
N ALA A 26 7.05 -13.35 1.87
CA ALA A 26 8.16 -14.29 2.06
C ALA A 26 8.74 -14.22 3.48
N LEU A 27 8.84 -13.02 4.07
CA LEU A 27 9.39 -12.80 5.40
C LEU A 27 8.37 -13.10 6.52
N MET A 28 7.07 -12.87 6.27
CA MET A 28 5.99 -13.00 7.24
C MET A 28 4.85 -13.87 6.67
N PRO A 29 5.09 -15.17 6.42
CA PRO A 29 4.14 -16.03 5.70
C PRO A 29 2.84 -16.31 6.45
N ASN A 30 2.78 -16.01 7.75
CA ASN A 30 1.59 -16.21 8.59
C ASN A 30 0.74 -14.94 8.74
N GLU A 31 1.17 -13.82 8.17
CA GLU A 31 0.43 -12.56 8.23
C GLU A 31 -0.57 -12.45 7.08
N ASN A 32 -1.70 -11.79 7.37
CA ASN A 32 -2.67 -11.43 6.34
C ASN A 32 -2.31 -10.06 5.79
N PHE A 33 -2.38 -9.88 4.47
CA PHE A 33 -2.07 -8.62 3.81
C PHE A 33 -3.27 -8.10 3.02
N ILE A 34 -3.48 -6.79 3.06
CA ILE A 34 -4.37 -6.08 2.14
C ILE A 34 -3.51 -5.14 1.30
N PHE A 35 -3.50 -5.35 -0.02
CA PHE A 35 -2.82 -4.45 -0.94
C PHE A 35 -3.83 -3.52 -1.61
N TYR A 36 -3.60 -2.21 -1.51
CA TYR A 36 -4.36 -1.19 -2.21
C TYR A 36 -3.47 -0.47 -3.21
N GLY A 37 -3.79 -0.63 -4.49
CA GLY A 37 -3.10 0.05 -5.58
C GLY A 37 -3.89 1.25 -6.08
N ASP A 38 -3.38 2.47 -5.90
CA ASP A 38 -4.02 3.69 -6.41
C ASP A 38 -3.69 3.93 -7.90
N SER A 39 -4.13 3.00 -8.74
CA SER A 39 -3.92 3.07 -10.19
C SER A 39 -4.62 4.26 -10.83
N LYS A 40 -5.69 4.79 -10.20
CA LYS A 40 -6.46 5.94 -10.70
C LYS A 40 -5.61 7.22 -10.68
N ASN A 41 -4.76 7.38 -9.66
CA ASN A 41 -3.91 8.56 -9.52
C ASN A 41 -2.46 8.29 -9.94
N ALA A 42 -2.14 7.12 -10.48
CA ALA A 42 -0.82 6.82 -11.02
C ALA A 42 -0.44 7.72 -12.22
N PRO A 43 0.86 8.02 -12.44
CA PRO A 43 2.01 7.77 -11.57
C PRO A 43 2.27 8.94 -10.61
N TYR A 44 2.61 8.64 -9.36
CA TYR A 44 2.89 9.67 -8.34
C TYR A 44 4.16 10.48 -8.63
N GLY A 45 5.12 9.90 -9.34
CA GLY A 45 6.40 10.57 -9.65
C GLY A 45 6.26 11.85 -10.49
N THR A 46 5.11 12.08 -11.12
CA THR A 46 4.82 13.31 -11.88
C THR A 46 4.11 14.39 -11.07
N LYS A 47 3.70 14.06 -9.84
CA LYS A 47 2.91 14.94 -8.98
C LYS A 47 3.80 15.73 -8.03
N THR A 48 3.28 16.85 -7.56
CA THR A 48 3.90 17.63 -6.50
C THR A 48 3.84 16.86 -5.16
N LEU A 49 4.74 17.22 -4.24
CA LEU A 49 4.75 16.64 -2.90
C LEU A 49 3.42 16.85 -2.16
N GLU A 50 2.77 18.00 -2.37
CA GLU A 50 1.49 18.31 -1.74
C GLU A 50 0.37 17.41 -2.27
N GLU A 51 0.30 17.20 -3.59
CA GLU A 51 -0.65 16.28 -4.21
C GLU A 51 -0.44 14.84 -3.73
N VAL A 52 0.81 14.37 -3.69
CA VAL A 52 1.12 13.02 -3.18
C VAL A 52 0.66 12.88 -1.72
N ARG A 53 0.94 13.86 -0.86
CA ARG A 53 0.48 13.84 0.53
C ARG A 53 -1.04 13.80 0.63
N LYS A 54 -1.73 14.62 -0.16
CA LYS A 54 -3.18 14.64 -0.18
C LYS A 54 -3.74 13.28 -0.59
N LEU A 55 -3.20 12.66 -1.63
CA LEU A 55 -3.67 11.36 -2.10
C LEU A 55 -3.38 10.23 -1.11
N THR A 56 -2.20 10.23 -0.47
CA THR A 56 -1.81 9.18 0.50
C THR A 56 -2.53 9.31 1.85
N LEU A 57 -2.89 10.53 2.26
CA LEU A 57 -3.51 10.78 3.58
C LEU A 57 -5.03 10.96 3.51
N ALA A 58 -5.62 11.18 2.33
CA ALA A 58 -7.06 11.42 2.22
C ALA A 58 -7.94 10.16 2.35
N ASP A 59 -7.38 8.97 2.15
CA ASP A 59 -8.10 7.68 2.24
C ASP A 59 -7.72 6.86 3.50
N ALA A 60 -7.09 7.50 4.50
CA ALA A 60 -6.68 6.86 5.77
C ALA A 60 -7.68 7.09 6.92
#